data_AF-K7MPF4-F1
#
_entry.id   AF-K7MPF4-F1
#
_cell.length_a   1.000
_cell.length_b   1.000
_cell.length_c   1.000
_cell.angle_alpha   90.00
_cell.angle_beta   90.00
_cell.angle_gamma   90.00
#
_symmetry.space_group_name_H-M   'P 1'
#
loop_
_entity.id
_entity.type
_entity.pdbx_description
1 polymer ?
#
loop_
_entity_poly.entity_id
_entity_poly.type
_entity_poly.pdbx_seq_one_letter_code
_entity_poly.pdbx_strand_id
1 'polypeptide(L)'
;MWDRTPTVNGFSKTFAMTGWRLGYIACPKHFVAAFGKIQSQFTSGASSISQKAGVAALGIGYAGGEAVSTMYSIDHHHLATLHKKFKNSEKLNTLAQVITWFALVLGSAFGDDSCIRISYDESLTNLKTTMERIKKALIPLSSDALV
;
A
#
# COMPACT_ATOMS: atom_id res chain seq x y z
N MET A 1 27.38 1.15 -8.85
CA MET A 1 25.92 0.92 -9.03
C MET A 1 25.13 2.23 -9.05
N TRP A 2 25.50 3.24 -8.24
CA TRP A 2 24.86 4.56 -8.19
C TRP A 2 24.50 5.18 -9.56
N ASP A 3 25.43 5.13 -10.53
CA ASP A 3 25.23 5.71 -11.88
C ASP A 3 24.14 5.02 -12.73
N ARG A 4 23.50 3.97 -12.20
CA ARG A 4 22.44 3.21 -12.85
C ARG A 4 21.19 3.08 -11.96
N THR A 5 21.08 3.88 -10.92
CA THR A 5 20.00 3.74 -9.92
C THR A 5 19.15 5.00 -9.84
N PRO A 6 17.95 4.98 -10.44
CA PRO A 6 16.90 5.93 -10.13
C PRO A 6 16.18 5.52 -8.85
N THR A 7 16.16 6.41 -7.86
CA THR A 7 15.44 6.25 -6.60
C THR A 7 14.15 7.04 -6.64
N VAL A 8 13.01 6.36 -6.57
CA VAL A 8 11.67 6.97 -6.52
C VAL A 8 11.13 6.89 -5.10
N ASN A 9 10.57 7.99 -4.60
CA ASN A 9 9.94 8.04 -3.29
C ASN A 9 8.83 9.12 -3.27
N GLY A 10 8.10 9.26 -2.17
CA GLY A 10 7.04 10.26 -2.05
C GLY A 10 6.41 10.35 -0.67
N PHE A 11 5.27 11.02 -0.61
CA PHE A 11 4.66 11.43 0.66
C PHE A 11 3.37 10.68 1.00
N SER A 12 2.82 9.94 0.03
CA SER A 12 1.47 9.37 0.14
C SER A 12 1.28 8.39 1.28
N LYS A 13 2.29 7.59 1.61
CA LYS A 13 2.19 6.55 2.64
C LYS A 13 2.75 7.02 3.97
N THR A 14 4.02 7.43 4.00
CA THR A 14 4.70 7.86 5.23
C THR A 14 3.99 8.99 5.97
N PHE A 15 3.38 9.93 5.24
CA PHE A 15 2.76 11.12 5.84
C PHE A 15 1.24 11.16 5.67
N ALA A 16 0.60 10.03 5.31
CA ALA A 16 -0.83 9.96 5.01
C ALA A 16 -1.31 10.98 3.95
N MET A 17 -0.45 11.34 2.99
CA MET A 17 -0.72 12.38 1.97
C MET A 17 -1.18 11.80 0.61
N THR A 18 -2.04 10.77 0.60
CA THR A 18 -2.47 10.10 -0.65
C THR A 18 -3.14 11.07 -1.64
N GLY A 19 -4.02 11.95 -1.14
CA GLY A 19 -4.74 12.95 -1.94
C GLY A 19 -3.89 14.12 -2.44
N TRP A 20 -2.68 14.33 -1.91
CA TRP A 20 -1.85 15.50 -2.23
C TRP A 20 -1.02 15.34 -3.51
N ARG A 21 -0.90 14.11 -4.00
CA ARG A 21 -0.23 13.77 -5.27
C ARG A 21 1.22 14.28 -5.36
N LEU A 22 2.01 14.01 -4.31
CA LEU A 22 3.41 14.43 -4.24
C LEU A 22 4.38 13.24 -4.16
N GLY A 23 5.35 13.24 -5.06
CA GLY A 23 6.46 12.29 -5.13
C GLY A 23 7.67 12.93 -5.80
N TYR A 24 8.81 12.23 -5.77
CA TYR A 24 10.05 12.69 -6.36
C TYR A 24 10.90 11.53 -6.87
N ILE A 25 11.84 11.86 -7.74
CA ILE A 25 12.86 10.95 -8.24
C ILE A 25 14.24 11.57 -8.04
N ALA A 26 15.19 10.78 -7.54
CA ALA A 26 16.59 11.13 -7.41
C ALA A 26 17.42 10.15 -8.25
N CYS A 27 18.16 10.64 -9.23
CA CYS A 27 18.92 9.81 -10.17
C CYS A 27 20.12 10.58 -10.74
N PRO A 28 21.06 9.91 -11.43
CA PRO A 28 22.15 10.57 -12.14
C PRO A 28 21.66 11.68 -13.07
N LYS A 29 22.44 12.77 -13.19
CA LYS A 29 22.02 14.01 -13.87
C LYS A 29 21.48 13.79 -15.29
N HIS A 30 22.08 12.87 -16.05
CA HIS A 30 21.64 12.56 -17.41
C HIS A 30 20.22 11.96 -17.46
N PHE A 31 19.81 11.20 -16.43
CA PHE A 31 18.43 10.73 -16.29
C PHE A 31 17.48 11.85 -15.85
N VAL A 32 17.87 12.69 -14.89
CA VAL A 32 17.04 13.82 -14.43
C VAL A 32 16.67 14.74 -15.59
N ALA A 33 17.64 15.05 -16.46
CA ALA A 33 17.40 15.88 -17.64
C ALA A 33 16.38 15.25 -18.60
N ALA A 34 16.50 13.93 -18.85
CA ALA A 34 15.55 13.20 -19.68
C ALA A 34 14.14 13.19 -19.05
N PHE A 35 14.02 12.95 -17.75
CA PHE A 35 12.73 12.96 -17.04
C PHE A 35 12.08 14.34 -17.03
N GLY A 36 12.85 15.42 -16.82
CA GLY A 36 12.34 16.79 -16.89
C GLY A 36 11.78 17.14 -18.27
N LYS A 37 12.48 16.71 -19.34
CA LYS A 37 12.00 16.87 -20.72
C LYS A 37 10.69 16.13 -20.95
N ILE A 38 10.59 14.87 -20.53
CA ILE A 38 9.37 14.08 -20.65
C ILE A 38 8.24 14.73 -19.85
N GLN A 39 8.45 15.04 -18.57
CA GLN A 39 7.43 15.64 -17.69
C GLN A 39 6.83 16.91 -18.31
N SER A 40 7.66 17.77 -18.92
CA SER A 40 7.21 19.02 -19.56
C SER A 40 6.15 18.82 -20.66
N GLN A 41 6.06 17.63 -21.24
CA GLN A 41 5.08 17.30 -22.30
C GLN A 41 3.78 16.70 -21.76
N PHE A 42 3.73 16.31 -20.48
CA PHE A 42 2.55 15.69 -19.87
C PHE A 42 1.91 16.55 -18.79
N THR A 43 2.71 17.30 -18.02
CA THR A 43 2.24 18.05 -16.86
C THR A 43 3.19 19.18 -16.48
N SER A 44 2.67 20.25 -15.89
CA SER A 44 3.45 21.34 -15.29
C SER A 44 4.14 20.95 -13.98
N GLY A 45 4.02 19.70 -13.52
CA GLY A 45 4.58 19.21 -12.25
C GLY A 45 3.59 19.24 -11.10
N ALA A 46 4.06 18.92 -9.89
CA ALA A 46 3.22 18.86 -8.68
C ALA A 46 2.72 20.25 -8.26
N SER A 47 1.51 20.33 -7.68
CA SER A 47 0.92 21.61 -7.28
C SER A 47 1.75 22.34 -6.22
N SER A 48 1.74 23.67 -6.25
CA SER A 48 2.50 24.51 -5.32
C SER A 48 2.09 24.30 -3.85
N ILE A 49 0.79 24.07 -3.60
CA ILE A 49 0.25 23.74 -2.28
C ILE A 49 0.86 22.44 -1.76
N SER A 50 0.87 21.39 -2.58
CA SER A 50 1.45 20.10 -2.20
C SER A 50 2.94 20.20 -1.96
N GLN A 51 3.68 20.97 -2.77
CA GLN A 51 5.12 21.19 -2.54
C GLN A 51 5.38 21.83 -1.17
N LYS A 52 4.60 22.84 -0.77
CA LYS A 52 4.72 23.46 0.56
C LYS A 52 4.37 22.50 1.69
N ALA A 53 3.33 21.69 1.52
CA ALA A 53 3.00 20.63 2.49
C ALA A 53 4.12 19.58 2.58
N GLY A 54 4.78 19.24 1.47
CA GLY A 54 5.94 18.35 1.46
C GLY A 54 7.13 18.92 2.23
N VAL A 55 7.42 20.22 2.10
CA VAL A 55 8.44 20.89 2.91
C VAL A 55 8.11 20.81 4.40
N ALA A 56 6.84 21.06 4.78
CA ALA A 56 6.40 20.92 6.16
C ALA A 56 6.56 19.47 6.67
N ALA A 57 6.18 18.47 5.87
CA ALA A 57 6.30 17.06 6.21
C ALA A 57 7.77 16.64 6.44
N LEU A 58 8.70 17.09 5.60
CA LEU A 58 10.14 16.84 5.80
C LEU A 58 10.70 17.57 7.03
N GLY A 59 10.06 18.65 7.46
CA GLY A 59 10.46 19.42 8.64
C GLY A 59 10.04 18.82 9.99
N ILE A 60 9.23 17.75 10.02
CA ILE A 60 8.73 17.14 11.26
C ILE A 60 9.85 16.41 12.03
N GLY A 61 10.91 16.00 11.34
CA GLY A 61 12.09 15.38 11.96
C GLY A 61 12.62 14.17 11.19
N TYR A 62 13.75 13.62 11.65
CA TYR A 62 14.32 12.41 11.07
C TYR A 62 13.29 11.27 11.08
N ALA A 63 13.16 10.58 9.94
CA ALA A 63 12.16 9.54 9.71
C ALA A 63 10.70 9.97 10.01
N GLY A 64 10.40 11.28 9.97
CA GLY A 64 9.07 11.84 10.23
C GLY A 64 8.70 11.98 11.71
N GLY A 65 9.67 11.78 12.62
CA GLY A 65 9.49 12.03 14.04
C GLY A 65 8.43 11.14 14.72
N GLU A 66 7.88 11.63 15.83
CA GLU A 66 6.90 10.91 16.64
C GLU A 66 5.60 10.61 15.88
N ALA A 67 5.19 11.53 14.99
CA ALA A 67 3.99 11.36 14.19
C ALA A 67 4.05 10.09 13.32
N VAL A 68 5.17 9.90 12.61
CA VAL A 68 5.37 8.70 11.77
C VAL A 68 5.63 7.45 12.60
N SER A 69 6.35 7.57 13.72
CA SER A 69 6.56 6.45 14.66
C SER A 69 5.24 5.89 15.20
N THR A 70 4.27 6.77 15.48
CA THR A 70 2.92 6.39 15.94
C THR A 70 2.17 5.61 14.85
N MET A 71 2.16 6.12 13.62
CA MET A 71 1.53 5.43 12.48
C MET A 71 2.16 4.05 12.24
N TYR A 72 3.50 3.97 12.27
CA TYR A 72 4.22 2.71 12.15
C TYR A 72 3.83 1.69 13.22
N SER A 73 3.70 2.13 14.47
CA SER A 73 3.34 1.24 15.59
C SER A 73 1.93 0.65 15.43
N ILE A 74 0.98 1.45 14.92
CA ILE A 74 -0.39 1.02 14.63
C ILE A 74 -0.39 -0.02 13.50
N ASP A 75 0.30 0.27 12.40
CA ASP A 75 0.40 -0.63 11.25
C ASP A 75 1.04 -1.96 11.62
N HIS A 76 2.08 -1.92 12.45
CA HIS A 76 2.74 -3.13 12.94
C HIS A 76 1.80 -3.97 13.81
N HIS A 77 0.98 -3.33 14.66
CA HIS A 77 -0.03 -4.01 15.46
C HIS A 77 -1.15 -4.63 14.61
N HIS A 78 -1.61 -3.91 13.58
CA HIS A 78 -2.58 -4.43 12.61
C HIS A 78 -2.04 -5.67 11.92
N LEU A 79 -0.83 -5.60 11.37
CA LEU A 79 -0.19 -6.71 10.69
C LEU A 79 -0.05 -7.94 11.60
N ALA A 80 0.45 -7.75 12.84
CA ALA A 80 0.58 -8.84 13.82
C ALA A 80 -0.78 -9.50 14.14
N THR A 81 -1.84 -8.70 14.27
CA THR A 81 -3.20 -9.19 14.52
C THR A 81 -3.75 -9.99 13.35
N LEU A 82 -3.57 -9.50 12.12
CA LEU A 82 -3.98 -10.20 10.90
C LEU A 82 -3.24 -11.53 10.77
N HIS A 83 -1.91 -11.51 10.93
CA HIS A 83 -1.08 -12.70 10.80
C HIS A 83 -1.50 -13.79 11.80
N LYS A 84 -1.72 -13.42 13.07
CA LYS A 84 -2.18 -14.34 14.11
C LYS A 84 -3.53 -14.99 13.76
N LYS A 85 -4.45 -14.24 13.14
CA LYS A 85 -5.77 -14.76 12.78
C LYS A 85 -5.76 -15.63 11.50
N PHE A 86 -4.88 -15.36 10.53
CA PHE A 86 -4.81 -16.11 9.26
C PHE A 86 -3.86 -17.30 9.28
N LYS A 87 -2.90 -17.38 10.22
CA LYS A 87 -1.95 -18.52 10.31
C LYS A 87 -2.65 -19.89 10.46
N ASN A 88 -3.91 -19.91 10.92
CA ASN A 88 -4.69 -21.13 11.11
C ASN A 88 -5.71 -21.42 9.99
N SER A 89 -5.77 -20.62 8.92
CA SER A 89 -6.68 -20.87 7.79
C SER A 89 -5.92 -21.51 6.63
N GLU A 90 -6.06 -22.82 6.46
CA GLU A 90 -5.19 -23.61 5.57
C GLU A 90 -5.46 -23.47 4.07
N LYS A 91 -6.56 -22.89 3.60
CA LYS A 91 -6.84 -22.79 2.15
C LYS A 91 -7.56 -21.50 1.80
N LEU A 92 -6.83 -20.56 1.18
CA LEU A 92 -7.35 -19.33 0.58
C LEU A 92 -7.25 -19.35 -0.96
N ASN A 93 -7.04 -20.53 -1.56
CA ASN A 93 -6.65 -20.65 -2.98
C ASN A 93 -7.84 -20.66 -3.95
N THR A 94 -9.05 -20.53 -3.45
CA THR A 94 -10.24 -20.44 -4.29
C THR A 94 -10.99 -19.24 -3.78
N LEU A 95 -11.04 -18.14 -4.54
CA LEU A 95 -12.13 -17.17 -4.45
C LEU A 95 -11.99 -16.08 -5.50
N ALA A 96 -12.76 -16.20 -6.58
CA ALA A 96 -13.22 -15.04 -7.35
C ALA A 96 -14.40 -14.33 -6.63
N GLN A 97 -15.14 -15.02 -5.76
CA GLN A 97 -16.38 -14.53 -5.14
C GLN A 97 -16.18 -13.69 -3.85
N VAL A 98 -15.02 -13.77 -3.17
CA VAL A 98 -14.73 -12.92 -1.99
C VAL A 98 -14.33 -11.52 -2.45
N ILE A 99 -13.69 -11.40 -3.61
CA ILE A 99 -13.19 -10.10 -4.11
C ILE A 99 -14.32 -9.11 -4.37
N THR A 100 -15.42 -9.55 -4.97
CA THR A 100 -16.55 -8.67 -5.29
C THR A 100 -17.20 -8.06 -4.05
N TRP A 101 -17.14 -8.72 -2.90
CA TRP A 101 -17.73 -8.23 -1.65
C TRP A 101 -16.76 -7.47 -0.76
N PHE A 102 -15.45 -7.70 -0.89
CA PHE A 102 -14.43 -7.17 0.04
C PHE A 102 -13.46 -6.15 -0.56
N ALA A 103 -13.60 -5.81 -1.85
CA ALA A 103 -12.69 -4.90 -2.55
C ALA A 103 -11.20 -5.29 -2.37
N LEU A 104 -10.94 -6.61 -2.32
CA LEU A 104 -9.59 -7.16 -2.26
C LEU A 104 -8.96 -7.14 -3.65
N VAL A 105 -7.63 -7.17 -3.71
CA VAL A 105 -6.92 -7.26 -4.99
C VAL A 105 -6.43 -8.69 -5.18
N LEU A 106 -6.77 -9.28 -6.33
CA LEU A 106 -6.26 -10.60 -6.73
C LEU A 106 -4.74 -10.57 -6.91
N GLY A 107 -4.08 -11.65 -6.52
CA GLY A 107 -2.66 -11.87 -6.78
C GLY A 107 -2.32 -11.90 -8.28
N SER A 108 -3.28 -12.27 -9.13
CA SER A 108 -3.15 -12.23 -10.58
C SER A 108 -2.80 -10.84 -11.12
N ALA A 109 -3.26 -9.77 -10.45
CA ALA A 109 -2.87 -8.39 -10.76
C ALA A 109 -1.39 -8.08 -10.48
N PHE A 110 -0.69 -8.97 -9.77
CA PHE A 110 0.72 -8.90 -9.41
C PHE A 110 1.56 -10.06 -10.02
N GLY A 111 0.97 -10.87 -10.90
CA GLY A 111 1.66 -11.99 -11.56
C GLY A 111 1.70 -13.29 -10.75
N ASP A 112 0.86 -13.45 -9.73
CA ASP A 112 0.75 -14.68 -8.93
C ASP A 112 -0.72 -15.02 -8.61
N ASP A 113 -1.29 -15.97 -9.34
CA ASP A 113 -2.69 -16.37 -9.20
C ASP A 113 -2.99 -17.12 -7.89
N SER A 114 -1.96 -17.48 -7.10
CA SER A 114 -2.12 -18.26 -5.88
C SER A 114 -2.45 -17.42 -4.63
N CYS A 115 -2.40 -16.09 -4.73
CA CYS A 115 -2.55 -15.21 -3.57
C CYS A 115 -3.60 -14.12 -3.75
N ILE A 116 -3.93 -13.46 -2.63
CA ILE A 116 -4.74 -12.24 -2.58
C ILE A 116 -4.00 -11.19 -1.75
N ARG A 117 -4.15 -9.92 -2.12
CA ARG A 117 -3.58 -8.79 -1.39
C ARG A 117 -4.66 -8.07 -0.59
N ILE A 118 -4.45 -7.98 0.72
CA ILE A 118 -5.31 -7.26 1.66
C ILE A 118 -4.57 -6.00 2.14
N SER A 119 -5.23 -4.84 2.07
CA SER A 119 -4.73 -3.62 2.71
C SER A 119 -5.02 -3.67 4.21
N TYR A 120 -4.04 -3.32 5.04
CA TYR A 120 -4.20 -3.18 6.49
C TYR A 120 -4.02 -1.74 7.00
N ASP A 121 -3.86 -0.80 6.07
CA ASP A 121 -3.82 0.66 6.25
C ASP A 121 -5.25 1.18 6.44
N GLU A 122 -5.93 0.66 7.47
CA GLU A 122 -7.33 0.96 7.79
C GLU A 122 -7.62 0.67 9.28
N SER A 123 -8.73 1.17 9.82
CA SER A 123 -9.02 0.98 11.25
C SER A 123 -9.13 -0.50 11.64
N LEU A 124 -8.65 -0.84 12.85
CA LEU A 124 -8.72 -2.20 13.38
C LEU A 124 -10.16 -2.76 13.40
N THR A 125 -11.16 -1.90 13.59
CA THR A 125 -12.58 -2.27 13.53
C THR A 125 -12.98 -2.74 12.14
N ASN A 126 -12.61 -1.99 11.11
CA ASN A 126 -12.87 -2.35 9.72
C ASN A 126 -12.12 -3.62 9.34
N LEU A 127 -10.85 -3.76 9.76
CA LEU A 127 -10.08 -4.99 9.54
C LEU A 127 -10.74 -6.19 10.19
N LYS A 128 -11.14 -6.10 11.46
CA LYS A 128 -11.85 -7.19 12.16
C LYS A 128 -13.15 -7.56 11.44
N THR A 129 -13.97 -6.58 11.08
CA THR A 129 -15.23 -6.82 10.35
C THR A 129 -14.96 -7.51 9.01
N THR A 130 -14.01 -7.01 8.22
CA THR A 130 -13.61 -7.61 6.94
C THR A 130 -13.15 -9.05 7.13
N MET A 131 -12.32 -9.31 8.13
CA MET A 131 -11.87 -10.67 8.44
C MET A 131 -13.02 -11.62 8.80
N GLU A 132 -13.95 -11.20 9.66
CA GLU A 132 -15.08 -12.05 10.03
C GLU A 132 -15.97 -12.34 8.83
N ARG A 133 -16.13 -11.38 7.94
CA ARG A 133 -16.89 -11.58 6.71
C ARG A 133 -16.17 -12.48 5.70
N ILE A 134 -14.84 -12.38 5.55
CA ILE A 134 -14.03 -13.32 4.75
C ILE A 134 -14.18 -14.75 5.29
N LYS A 135 -14.05 -14.94 6.61
CA LYS A 135 -14.24 -16.26 7.24
C LYS A 135 -15.61 -16.85 6.92
N LYS A 136 -16.69 -16.07 7.04
CA LYS A 136 -18.04 -16.51 6.69
C LYS A 136 -18.16 -16.95 5.23
N ALA A 137 -17.53 -16.22 4.31
CA ALA A 137 -17.55 -16.55 2.89
C ALA A 137 -16.73 -17.82 2.54
N LEU A 138 -15.76 -18.19 3.37
CA LEU A 138 -14.95 -19.41 3.18
C LEU A 138 -15.63 -20.69 3.66
N ILE A 139 -16.59 -20.60 4.60
CA ILE A 139 -17.26 -21.77 5.19
C ILE A 139 -17.88 -22.71 4.11
N PRO A 140 -18.66 -22.20 3.13
CA PRO A 140 -19.27 -23.08 2.12
C PRO A 140 -18.24 -23.75 1.19
N LEU A 141 -17.10 -23.10 0.98
CA LEU A 141 -16.06 -23.62 0.07
C LEU A 141 -15.24 -24.74 0.70
N SER A 142 -15.25 -24.88 2.03
CA SER A 142 -14.60 -26.00 2.68
C SER A 142 -15.42 -27.29 2.62
N SER A 143 -16.74 -27.22 2.35
CA SER A 143 -17.60 -28.40 2.20
C SER A 143 -17.59 -28.99 0.79
N ASP A 144 -17.43 -28.16 -0.24
CA ASP A 144 -17.46 -28.62 -1.64
C ASP A 144 -16.13 -29.21 -2.14
N ALA A 145 -15.11 -29.28 -1.29
CA ALA A 145 -13.83 -29.94 -1.60
C ALA A 145 -13.79 -31.43 -1.21
N LEU A 146 -14.95 -32.04 -0.87
CA LEU A 146 -15.09 -33.45 -0.46
C LEU A 146 -16.03 -34.28 -1.35
N VAL A 147 -16.39 -33.80 -2.54
CA VAL A 147 -17.09 -34.58 -3.58
C VAL A 147 -16.37 -34.40 -4.91
#